data_AF-A0A7W8VCV6-F1
#
_entry.id   AF-A0A7W8VCV6-F1
#
_cell.length_a   1.000
_cell.length_b   1.000
_cell.length_c   1.000
_cell.angle_alpha   90.00
_cell.angle_beta   90.00
_cell.angle_gamma   90.00
#
_symmetry.space_group_name_H-M   'P 1'
#
loop_
_entity.id
_entity.type
_entity.pdbx_description
1 polymer ?
#
loop_
_entity_poly.entity_id
_entity_poly.type
_entity_poly.pdbx_seq_one_letter_code
_entity_poly.pdbx_strand_id
1 'polypeptide(L)'
;MTPAQLAKIRAYADAATGGPWGVEIVGQQLTVMYRGTGEPVALCGDPGSPGSEANAVFIAAARTHVPELVAEVDRLRAELAEARYDARLMERHTNAATRAYQRIAASDDPAGDARPALDALLDHLAEHMDDETDPPERELGHPHAAAVPGGHHRTRTPGSAGTAHPRRTGDLLMPTDTQCGARVHKNCACIRPKGHPGECNCAYRDGAPEEE
;
A
#
# COMPACT_ATOMS: atom_id res chain seq x y z
N MET A 1 -11.79 -10.68 -5.01
CA MET A 1 -10.58 -10.90 -4.18
C MET A 1 -10.80 -10.31 -2.79
N THR A 2 -10.65 -11.12 -1.73
CA THR A 2 -10.79 -10.69 -0.33
C THR A 2 -9.58 -9.86 0.15
N PRO A 3 -9.65 -9.18 1.31
CA PRO A 3 -8.48 -8.53 1.91
C PRO A 3 -7.35 -9.53 2.21
N ALA A 4 -7.69 -10.70 2.78
CA ALA A 4 -6.71 -11.75 3.10
C ALA A 4 -6.05 -12.38 1.87
N GLN A 5 -6.74 -12.43 0.72
CA GLN A 5 -6.13 -12.83 -0.55
C GLN A 5 -5.12 -11.80 -1.05
N LEU A 6 -5.47 -10.50 -1.05
CA LEU A 6 -4.51 -9.47 -1.47
C LEU A 6 -3.31 -9.40 -0.52
N ALA A 7 -3.50 -9.51 0.79
CA ALA A 7 -2.39 -9.51 1.75
C ALA A 7 -1.37 -10.65 1.47
N LYS A 8 -1.82 -11.83 1.04
CA LYS A 8 -0.93 -12.91 0.60
C LYS A 8 -0.22 -12.60 -0.71
N ILE A 9 -0.92 -12.03 -1.69
CA ILE A 9 -0.33 -11.65 -2.99
C ILE A 9 0.69 -10.53 -2.80
N ARG A 10 0.40 -9.51 -1.97
CA ARG A 10 1.36 -8.47 -1.59
C ARG A 10 2.58 -9.07 -0.89
N ALA A 11 2.40 -9.97 0.09
CA ALA A 11 3.54 -10.64 0.72
C ALA A 11 4.43 -11.43 -0.26
N TYR A 12 3.88 -11.99 -1.35
CA TYR A 12 4.67 -12.60 -2.41
C TYR A 12 5.32 -11.58 -3.36
N ALA A 13 4.72 -10.41 -3.56
CA ALA A 13 5.28 -9.30 -4.34
C ALA A 13 6.41 -8.58 -3.57
N ASP A 14 6.22 -8.30 -2.28
CA ASP A 14 7.21 -7.69 -1.38
C ASP A 14 8.44 -8.62 -1.18
N ALA A 15 8.22 -9.93 -1.19
CA ALA A 15 9.28 -10.94 -1.15
C ALA A 15 9.91 -11.24 -2.53
N ALA A 16 9.34 -10.71 -3.62
CA ALA A 16 9.98 -10.76 -4.93
C ALA A 16 10.96 -9.59 -5.06
N THR A 17 12.21 -9.90 -5.40
CA THR A 17 13.19 -8.89 -5.77
C THR A 17 12.69 -8.05 -6.95
N GLY A 18 12.86 -6.72 -6.86
CA GLY A 18 12.50 -5.81 -7.94
C GLY A 18 13.60 -5.69 -9.00
N GLY A 19 13.23 -5.21 -10.20
CA GLY A 19 14.16 -4.87 -11.28
C GLY A 19 14.05 -5.78 -12.51
N PRO A 20 15.00 -5.71 -13.46
CA PRO A 20 14.85 -6.29 -14.79
C PRO A 20 14.98 -7.82 -14.81
N TRP A 21 13.85 -8.49 -14.96
CA TRP A 21 13.77 -9.94 -15.18
C TRP A 21 14.11 -10.30 -16.63
N GLY A 22 14.74 -11.47 -16.81
CA GLY A 22 15.09 -12.02 -18.11
C GLY A 22 14.89 -13.53 -18.17
N VAL A 23 14.88 -14.06 -19.39
CA VAL A 23 14.93 -15.50 -19.67
C VAL A 23 16.24 -15.79 -20.38
N GLU A 24 16.98 -16.78 -19.90
CA GLU A 24 18.24 -17.24 -20.49
C GLU A 24 18.29 -18.77 -20.47
N ILE A 25 19.14 -19.38 -21.29
CA ILE A 25 19.34 -20.84 -21.32
C ILE A 25 20.60 -21.16 -20.51
N VAL A 26 20.41 -21.79 -19.34
CA VAL A 26 21.50 -22.21 -18.46
C VAL A 26 21.70 -23.71 -18.62
N GLY A 27 22.77 -24.10 -19.32
CA GLY A 27 23.05 -25.49 -19.69
C GLY A 27 22.01 -26.02 -20.67
N GLN A 28 21.01 -26.75 -20.16
CA GLN A 28 19.88 -27.29 -20.93
C GLN A 28 18.52 -26.80 -20.43
N GLN A 29 18.45 -25.86 -19.48
CA GLN A 29 17.19 -25.35 -18.91
C GLN A 29 16.93 -23.90 -19.30
N LEU A 30 15.70 -23.59 -19.73
CA LEU A 30 15.18 -22.23 -19.72
C LEU A 30 15.06 -21.76 -18.27
N THR A 31 15.66 -20.62 -17.98
CA THR A 31 15.82 -20.13 -16.61
C THR A 31 15.40 -18.67 -16.54
N VAL A 32 14.55 -18.32 -15.58
CA VAL A 32 14.22 -16.93 -15.25
C VAL A 32 15.29 -16.40 -14.30
N MET A 33 15.93 -15.31 -14.70
CA MET A 33 17.12 -14.76 -14.06
C MET A 33 16.96 -13.28 -13.75
N TYR A 34 17.60 -12.83 -12.67
CA TYR A 34 17.72 -11.41 -12.37
C TYR A 34 18.91 -10.80 -13.13
N ARG A 35 18.65 -9.93 -14.12
CA ARG A 35 19.70 -9.38 -15.00
C ARG A 35 20.72 -8.49 -14.28
N GLY A 36 20.44 -8.07 -13.03
CA GLY A 36 21.38 -7.29 -12.22
C GLY A 36 22.45 -8.13 -11.49
N THR A 37 22.26 -9.44 -11.31
CA THR A 37 23.24 -10.33 -10.65
C THR A 37 23.63 -11.55 -11.49
N GLY A 38 22.84 -11.94 -12.49
CA GLY A 38 23.00 -13.23 -13.16
C GLY A 38 22.57 -14.42 -12.30
N GLU A 39 21.74 -14.20 -11.27
CA GLU A 39 21.26 -15.25 -10.38
C GLU A 39 19.99 -15.94 -10.93
N PRO A 40 19.93 -17.28 -10.96
CA PRO A 40 18.77 -18.03 -11.41
C PRO A 40 17.72 -18.15 -10.30
N VAL A 41 16.47 -17.78 -10.62
CA VAL A 41 15.35 -17.70 -9.64
C VAL A 41 14.24 -18.71 -9.93
N ALA A 42 14.06 -19.15 -11.18
CA ALA A 42 13.17 -20.27 -11.52
C ALA A 42 13.66 -21.04 -12.74
N LEU A 43 13.48 -22.37 -12.73
CA LEU A 43 13.67 -23.24 -13.89
C LEU A 43 12.30 -23.47 -14.56
N CYS A 44 12.25 -23.38 -15.89
CA CYS A 44 11.01 -23.43 -16.69
C CYS A 44 10.95 -24.63 -17.65
N GLY A 45 11.91 -25.55 -17.56
CA GLY A 45 12.02 -26.74 -18.41
C GLY A 45 12.94 -26.56 -19.61
N ASP A 46 13.02 -27.59 -20.44
CA ASP A 46 13.94 -27.63 -21.57
C ASP A 46 13.53 -26.64 -22.69
N PRO A 47 14.47 -25.98 -23.39
CA PRO A 47 14.17 -25.13 -24.54
C PRO A 47 13.38 -25.80 -25.68
N GLY A 48 13.49 -27.13 -25.81
CA GLY A 48 12.72 -27.92 -26.78
C GLY A 48 11.34 -28.38 -26.31
N SER A 49 10.97 -28.11 -25.04
CA SER A 49 9.68 -28.53 -24.47
C SER A 49 8.57 -27.54 -24.88
N PRO A 50 7.46 -28.00 -25.47
CA PRO A 50 6.37 -27.13 -25.91
C PRO A 50 5.84 -26.21 -24.79
N GLY A 51 5.93 -24.90 -25.02
CA GLY A 51 5.44 -23.87 -24.09
C GLY A 51 6.42 -23.45 -22.98
N SER A 52 7.56 -24.13 -22.79
CA SER A 52 8.53 -23.75 -21.75
C SER A 52 9.08 -22.33 -21.92
N GLU A 53 9.32 -21.89 -23.16
CA GLU A 53 9.74 -20.50 -23.47
C GLU A 53 8.64 -19.49 -23.10
N ALA A 54 7.40 -19.73 -23.54
CA ALA A 54 6.26 -18.86 -23.23
C ALA A 54 6.01 -18.76 -21.72
N ASN A 55 6.13 -19.87 -20.99
CA ASN A 55 6.03 -19.90 -19.53
C ASN A 55 7.16 -19.10 -18.86
N ALA A 56 8.41 -19.23 -19.33
CA ALA A 56 9.53 -18.47 -18.80
C ALA A 56 9.36 -16.95 -19.02
N VAL A 57 8.95 -16.55 -20.23
CA VAL A 57 8.68 -15.14 -20.58
C VAL A 57 7.52 -14.59 -19.75
N PHE A 58 6.45 -15.37 -19.55
CA PHE A 58 5.34 -15.00 -18.68
C PHE A 58 5.78 -14.81 -17.23
N ILE A 59 6.57 -15.72 -16.67
CA ILE A 59 7.07 -15.62 -15.29
C ILE A 59 8.00 -14.40 -15.12
N ALA A 60 8.88 -14.14 -16.09
CA ALA A 60 9.74 -12.96 -16.08
C ALA A 60 8.91 -11.65 -16.11
N ALA A 61 7.91 -11.55 -17.01
CA ALA A 61 7.02 -10.39 -17.07
C ALA A 61 6.17 -10.23 -15.79
N ALA A 62 5.65 -11.33 -15.24
CA ALA A 62 4.85 -11.32 -14.02
C ALA A 62 5.65 -10.81 -12.80
N ARG A 63 6.94 -11.14 -12.68
CA ARG A 63 7.81 -10.61 -11.61
C ARG A 63 8.04 -9.09 -11.69
N THR A 64 7.89 -8.49 -12.88
CA THR A 64 7.88 -7.03 -13.05
C THR A 64 6.51 -6.44 -12.71
N HIS A 65 5.43 -6.98 -13.27
CA HIS A 65 4.12 -6.32 -13.27
C HIS A 65 3.21 -6.65 -12.07
N VAL A 66 3.41 -7.77 -11.36
CA VAL A 66 2.58 -8.10 -10.19
C VAL A 66 2.71 -7.07 -9.05
N PRO A 67 3.91 -6.56 -8.69
CA PRO A 67 4.04 -5.46 -7.73
C PRO A 67 3.27 -4.19 -8.15
N GLU A 68 3.37 -3.80 -9.43
CA GLU A 68 2.66 -2.64 -9.99
C GLU A 68 1.12 -2.81 -9.88
N LEU A 69 0.62 -3.99 -10.25
CA LEU A 69 -0.81 -4.33 -10.16
C LEU A 69 -1.32 -4.40 -8.71
N VAL A 70 -0.48 -4.79 -7.75
CA VAL A 70 -0.84 -4.78 -6.33
C VAL A 70 -0.98 -3.34 -5.82
N ALA A 71 -0.01 -2.47 -6.12
CA ALA A 71 -0.08 -1.06 -5.75
C ALA A 71 -1.30 -0.35 -6.37
N GLU A 72 -1.63 -0.64 -7.63
CA GLU A 72 -2.81 -0.11 -8.31
C GLU A 72 -4.13 -0.60 -7.68
N VAL A 73 -4.22 -1.88 -7.33
CA VAL A 73 -5.39 -2.41 -6.60
C VAL A 73 -5.54 -1.76 -5.21
N ASP A 74 -4.44 -1.41 -4.56
CA ASP A 74 -4.47 -0.72 -3.27
C ASP A 74 -4.88 0.77 -3.42
N ARG A 75 -4.42 1.48 -4.46
CA ARG A 75 -4.90 2.83 -4.83
C ARG A 75 -6.40 2.84 -5.08
N LEU A 76 -6.88 1.96 -5.97
CA LEU A 76 -8.31 1.83 -6.30
C LEU A 76 -9.17 1.44 -5.08
N ARG A 77 -8.60 0.76 -4.08
CA ARG A 77 -9.29 0.44 -2.82
C ARG A 77 -9.37 1.64 -1.86
N ALA A 78 -8.38 2.53 -1.85
CA ALA A 78 -8.44 3.78 -1.11
C ALA A 78 -9.49 4.72 -1.71
N GLU A 79 -9.46 4.93 -3.02
CA GLU A 79 -10.43 5.77 -3.75
C GLU A 79 -11.87 5.23 -3.63
N LEU A 80 -12.05 3.91 -3.67
CA LEU A 80 -13.36 3.29 -3.41
C LEU A 80 -13.80 3.39 -1.93
N ALA A 81 -12.88 3.60 -0.98
CA ALA A 81 -13.23 3.84 0.42
C ALA A 81 -13.62 5.31 0.66
N GLU A 82 -12.89 6.24 0.01
CA GLU A 82 -13.16 7.68 -0.07
C GLU A 82 -14.54 7.94 -0.69
N ALA A 83 -14.76 7.58 -1.96
CA ALA A 83 -16.06 7.75 -2.64
C ALA A 83 -17.27 7.10 -1.93
N ARG A 84 -17.03 6.09 -1.08
CA ARG A 84 -18.07 5.47 -0.22
C ARG A 84 -18.31 6.22 1.09
N TYR A 85 -17.33 6.95 1.60
CA TYR A 85 -17.51 7.89 2.70
C TYR A 85 -18.36 9.08 2.23
N ASP A 86 -17.97 9.71 1.13
CA ASP A 86 -18.62 10.90 0.56
C ASP A 86 -20.09 10.61 0.24
N ALA A 87 -20.38 9.46 -0.41
CA ALA A 87 -21.75 9.03 -0.69
C ALA A 87 -22.62 8.87 0.57
N ARG A 88 -22.05 8.39 1.69
CA ARG A 88 -22.76 8.28 2.98
C ARG A 88 -22.89 9.62 3.69
N LEU A 89 -21.95 10.54 3.47
CA LEU A 89 -21.99 11.89 4.00
C LEU A 89 -23.12 12.66 3.30
N MET A 90 -23.13 12.68 1.96
CA MET A 90 -24.19 13.25 1.14
C MET A 90 -25.57 12.63 1.41
N GLU A 91 -25.67 11.31 1.64
CA GLU A 91 -26.90 10.66 2.10
C GLU A 91 -27.39 11.23 3.43
N ARG A 92 -26.50 11.47 4.41
CA ARG A 92 -26.86 12.07 5.71
C ARG A 92 -27.34 13.51 5.56
N HIS A 93 -26.63 14.33 4.79
CA HIS A 93 -27.01 15.73 4.55
C HIS A 93 -28.37 15.81 3.81
N THR A 94 -28.59 14.99 2.79
CA THR A 94 -29.87 14.90 2.06
C THR A 94 -31.03 14.50 2.97
N ASN A 95 -30.82 13.50 3.84
CA ASN A 95 -31.81 13.07 4.83
C ASN A 95 -32.08 14.15 5.89
N ALA A 96 -31.06 14.88 6.34
CA ALA A 96 -31.21 15.98 7.30
C ALA A 96 -32.00 17.15 6.69
N ALA A 97 -31.64 17.58 5.47
CA ALA A 97 -32.35 18.63 4.73
C ALA A 97 -33.82 18.24 4.46
N THR A 98 -34.07 17.00 4.07
CA THR A 98 -35.44 16.49 3.87
C THR A 98 -36.27 16.53 5.15
N ARG A 99 -35.69 16.16 6.31
CA ARG A 99 -36.35 16.26 7.62
C ARG A 99 -36.51 17.70 8.12
N ALA A 100 -35.66 18.63 7.69
CA ALA A 100 -35.86 20.06 7.94
C ALA A 100 -37.05 20.59 7.13
N TYR A 101 -37.04 20.34 5.81
CA TYR A 101 -38.12 20.71 4.91
C TYR A 101 -39.49 20.13 5.33
N GLN A 102 -39.54 18.83 5.67
CA GLN A 102 -40.77 18.17 6.12
C GLN A 102 -41.36 18.79 7.41
N ARG A 103 -40.52 19.26 8.35
CA ARG A 103 -41.01 19.92 9.58
C ARG A 103 -41.64 21.27 9.28
N ILE A 104 -41.14 21.99 8.28
CA ILE A 104 -41.63 23.32 7.88
C ILE A 104 -42.86 23.20 6.97
N ALA A 105 -42.92 22.18 6.12
CA ALA A 105 -44.10 21.85 5.34
C ALA A 105 -45.26 21.31 6.21
N ALA A 106 -44.99 20.91 7.45
CA ALA A 106 -45.96 20.40 8.41
C ALA A 106 -46.28 21.36 9.57
N SER A 107 -45.70 22.58 9.59
CA SER A 107 -46.03 23.61 10.57
C SER A 107 -47.10 24.57 10.03
N ASP A 108 -48.20 24.73 10.77
CA ASP A 108 -49.30 25.65 10.41
C ASP A 108 -48.89 27.13 10.40
N ASP A 109 -47.69 27.46 10.90
CA ASP A 109 -47.01 28.74 10.70
C ASP A 109 -45.97 28.65 9.56
N PRO A 110 -46.27 29.15 8.35
CA PRO A 110 -45.33 29.18 7.24
C PRO A 110 -44.35 30.38 7.27
N ALA A 111 -44.39 31.24 8.29
CA ALA A 111 -43.75 32.57 8.25
C ALA A 111 -42.89 32.96 9.47
N GLY A 112 -43.22 32.48 10.68
CA GLY A 112 -42.57 32.92 11.93
C GLY A 112 -41.33 32.10 12.32
N ASP A 113 -41.46 31.25 13.34
CA ASP A 113 -40.33 30.87 14.20
C ASP A 113 -39.38 29.82 13.61
N ALA A 114 -39.83 29.01 12.65
CA ALA A 114 -39.03 27.91 12.10
C ALA A 114 -37.96 28.36 11.09
N ARG A 115 -38.07 29.59 10.55
CA ARG A 115 -37.24 30.04 9.42
C ARG A 115 -35.75 30.21 9.76
N PRO A 116 -35.36 30.90 10.85
CA PRO A 116 -33.94 31.07 11.17
C PRO A 116 -33.23 29.74 11.49
N ALA A 117 -33.98 28.75 11.98
CA ALA A 117 -33.47 27.41 12.24
C ALA A 117 -33.36 26.52 10.99
N LEU A 118 -33.97 26.90 9.86
CA LEU A 118 -33.66 26.35 8.54
C LEU A 118 -32.43 27.04 7.97
N ASP A 119 -32.42 28.37 7.97
CA ASP A 119 -31.40 29.16 7.29
C ASP A 119 -30.02 28.89 7.91
N ALA A 120 -29.91 28.85 9.26
CA ALA A 120 -28.67 28.42 9.95
C ALA A 120 -28.26 26.96 9.69
N LEU A 121 -29.20 26.10 9.27
CA LEU A 121 -28.92 24.71 8.87
C LEU A 121 -28.42 24.65 7.41
N LEU A 122 -28.85 25.58 6.56
CA LEU A 122 -28.38 25.75 5.18
C LEU A 122 -27.01 26.44 5.15
N ASP A 123 -26.77 27.44 5.99
CA ASP A 123 -25.46 28.07 6.16
C ASP A 123 -24.42 27.06 6.62
N HIS A 124 -24.73 26.26 7.66
CA HIS A 124 -23.83 25.19 8.14
C HIS A 124 -23.63 24.07 7.10
N LEU A 125 -24.60 23.83 6.22
CA LEU A 125 -24.44 22.93 5.06
C LEU A 125 -23.52 23.53 3.99
N ALA A 126 -23.58 24.84 3.75
CA ALA A 126 -22.71 25.54 2.82
C ALA A 126 -21.26 25.55 3.33
N GLU A 127 -21.03 25.91 4.60
CA GLU A 127 -19.71 25.85 5.26
C GLU A 127 -19.04 24.47 5.10
N HIS A 128 -19.81 23.37 5.22
CA HIS A 128 -19.29 22.01 5.06
C HIS A 128 -19.08 21.56 3.61
N MET A 129 -19.70 22.19 2.62
CA MET A 129 -19.39 21.92 1.21
C MET A 129 -18.22 22.76 0.70
N ASP A 130 -18.13 24.01 1.13
CA ASP A 130 -17.06 24.92 0.70
C ASP A 130 -15.68 24.40 1.19
N ASP A 131 -15.59 23.90 2.43
CA ASP A 131 -14.39 23.30 3.05
C ASP A 131 -13.96 21.95 2.40
N GLU A 132 -14.82 21.31 1.59
CA GLU A 132 -14.46 20.16 0.73
C GLU A 132 -14.14 20.57 -0.73
N THR A 133 -14.45 21.81 -1.15
CA THR A 133 -14.21 22.28 -2.55
C THR A 133 -12.89 22.97 -2.80
N ASP A 134 -12.18 23.44 -1.76
CA ASP A 134 -10.72 23.51 -1.85
C ASP A 134 -10.23 22.06 -1.82
N PRO A 135 -9.76 21.47 -2.94
CA PRO A 135 -9.14 20.17 -2.85
C PRO A 135 -7.96 20.33 -1.89
N PRO A 136 -7.77 19.43 -0.91
CA PRO A 136 -6.54 19.48 -0.12
C PRO A 136 -5.38 19.52 -1.09
N GLU A 137 -4.37 20.36 -0.81
CA GLU A 137 -3.10 20.37 -1.54
C GLU A 137 -2.39 19.03 -1.29
N ARG A 138 -2.93 17.98 -1.90
CA ARG A 138 -2.27 16.73 -2.22
C ARG A 138 -1.08 17.20 -3.02
N GLU A 139 0.07 17.27 -2.35
CA GLU A 139 1.36 17.28 -2.99
C GLU A 139 1.33 16.10 -3.97
N LEU A 140 1.02 16.40 -5.23
CA LEU A 140 1.13 15.48 -6.35
C LEU A 140 2.63 15.32 -6.57
N GLY A 141 3.23 14.55 -5.65
CA GLY A 141 4.66 14.44 -5.41
C GLY A 141 5.29 14.12 -6.74
N HIS A 142 5.93 15.14 -7.33
CA HIS A 142 6.14 15.18 -8.77
C HIS A 142 6.83 13.87 -9.17
N PRO A 143 6.24 13.09 -10.09
CA PRO A 143 6.62 11.70 -10.32
C PRO A 143 8.12 11.66 -10.58
N HIS A 144 8.87 11.18 -9.59
CA HIS A 144 10.24 11.62 -9.38
C HIS A 144 11.07 11.20 -10.57
N ALA A 145 11.35 12.16 -11.46
CA ALA A 145 11.65 11.86 -12.85
C ALA A 145 12.90 10.97 -12.92
N ALA A 146 12.71 9.68 -13.20
CA ALA A 146 13.77 8.70 -13.21
C ALA A 146 14.73 9.10 -14.34
N ALA A 147 15.85 9.69 -13.96
CA ALA A 147 16.76 10.37 -14.88
C ALA A 147 17.38 9.35 -15.83
N VAL A 148 16.75 9.17 -17.00
CA VAL A 148 17.16 8.23 -18.05
C VAL A 148 18.60 8.55 -18.44
N PRO A 149 19.59 7.69 -18.12
CA PRO A 149 20.98 8.00 -18.43
C PRO A 149 21.18 7.92 -19.95
N GLY A 150 21.48 9.07 -20.57
CA GLY A 150 21.70 9.19 -22.02
C GLY A 150 22.98 8.48 -22.47
N GLY A 151 22.92 7.15 -22.56
CA GLY A 151 24.06 6.26 -22.83
C GLY A 151 24.59 6.30 -24.27
N HIS A 152 25.15 7.43 -24.70
CA HIS A 152 25.86 7.56 -25.98
C HIS A 152 27.23 6.84 -25.96
N HIS A 153 27.23 5.50 -25.89
CA HIS A 153 28.45 4.72 -26.05
C HIS A 153 28.92 4.67 -27.52
N ARG A 154 29.89 5.54 -27.84
CA ARG A 154 30.68 5.42 -29.07
C ARG A 154 31.54 4.15 -29.02
N THR A 155 31.63 3.44 -30.12
CA THR A 155 32.53 2.30 -30.30
C THR A 155 33.99 2.75 -30.31
N ARG A 156 34.82 2.20 -29.41
CA ARG A 156 36.29 2.38 -29.45
C ARG A 156 37.04 1.21 -28.81
N THR A 157 37.44 0.24 -29.64
CA THR A 157 38.61 -0.60 -29.40
C THR A 157 39.87 0.28 -29.27
N PRO A 158 40.88 -0.05 -28.44
CA PRO A 158 41.69 -1.27 -28.66
C PRO A 158 42.25 -1.99 -27.41
N GLY A 159 42.62 -3.27 -27.62
CA GLY A 159 44.02 -3.71 -27.44
C GLY A 159 44.57 -4.10 -26.05
N SER A 160 45.05 -5.35 -26.00
CA SER A 160 46.23 -5.82 -25.23
C SER A 160 46.14 -6.11 -23.72
N ALA A 161 46.12 -7.41 -23.42
CA ALA A 161 46.87 -8.15 -22.39
C ALA A 161 47.19 -7.51 -21.01
N GLY A 162 46.73 -8.18 -19.94
CA GLY A 162 47.19 -8.00 -18.56
C GLY A 162 47.07 -9.31 -17.75
N THR A 163 48.17 -9.74 -17.12
CA THR A 163 48.31 -11.08 -16.49
C THR A 163 47.56 -11.24 -15.16
N ALA A 164 47.11 -12.46 -14.85
CA ALA A 164 46.34 -12.78 -13.65
C ALA A 164 47.17 -12.85 -12.33
N HIS A 165 46.50 -12.65 -11.19
CA HIS A 165 46.95 -13.08 -9.85
C HIS A 165 45.76 -13.44 -8.91
N PRO A 166 45.97 -14.17 -7.78
CA PRO A 166 44.93 -15.05 -7.21
C PRO A 166 44.27 -14.61 -5.88
N ARG A 167 43.32 -15.47 -5.47
CA ARG A 167 42.35 -15.43 -4.35
C ARG A 167 42.84 -14.96 -2.96
N ARG A 168 41.91 -14.30 -2.26
CA ARG A 168 41.54 -14.45 -0.83
C ARG A 168 40.01 -14.66 -0.75
N THR A 169 39.31 -15.26 0.23
CA THR A 169 39.56 -15.90 1.56
C THR A 169 39.82 -15.00 2.79
N GLY A 170 38.94 -15.14 3.79
CA GLY A 170 38.82 -14.34 5.01
C GLY A 170 37.63 -13.36 4.91
N ASP A 171 36.70 -13.25 5.87
CA ASP A 171 36.54 -13.95 7.16
C ASP A 171 35.05 -14.06 7.57
N LEU A 172 34.74 -14.96 8.52
CA LEU A 172 33.42 -15.02 9.17
C LEU A 172 33.35 -14.01 10.32
N LEU A 173 32.29 -13.20 10.38
CA LEU A 173 31.81 -12.59 11.63
C LEU A 173 30.28 -12.60 11.72
N MET A 174 29.78 -13.47 12.59
CA MET A 174 28.56 -13.30 13.37
C MET A 174 29.04 -12.98 14.81
N PRO A 175 28.33 -12.16 15.61
CA PRO A 175 27.27 -12.77 16.42
C PRO A 175 26.05 -11.88 16.73
N THR A 176 24.97 -12.57 17.12
CA THR A 176 23.92 -12.17 18.10
C THR A 176 23.44 -10.73 18.20
N ASP A 177 22.12 -10.56 18.09
CA ASP A 177 21.41 -9.80 19.13
C ASP A 177 20.11 -10.50 19.58
N THR A 178 19.54 -10.04 20.70
CA THR A 178 18.72 -10.87 21.60
C THR A 178 17.21 -10.68 21.41
N GLN A 179 16.43 -11.73 21.73
CA GLN A 179 14.96 -11.68 21.71
C GLN A 179 14.37 -10.65 22.67
N CYS A 180 13.36 -9.91 22.22
CA CYS A 180 12.37 -9.28 23.10
C CYS A 180 10.96 -9.79 22.74
N GLY A 181 10.52 -10.85 23.42
CA GLY A 181 9.29 -11.59 23.10
C GLY A 181 8.01 -10.96 23.65
N ALA A 182 7.60 -9.79 23.15
CA ALA A 182 6.35 -9.16 23.55
C ALA A 182 5.13 -9.72 22.79
N ARG A 183 4.32 -10.58 23.44
CA ARG A 183 3.00 -10.98 22.91
C ARG A 183 2.01 -9.82 23.01
N VAL A 184 1.72 -9.16 21.89
CA VAL A 184 0.71 -8.09 21.82
C VAL A 184 -0.70 -8.67 21.91
N HIS A 185 -1.27 -8.70 23.12
CA HIS A 185 -2.71 -8.83 23.30
C HIS A 185 -3.40 -7.52 22.89
N LYS A 186 -4.42 -7.60 22.03
CA LYS A 186 -4.92 -6.45 21.25
C LYS A 186 -5.74 -5.40 22.01
N ASN A 187 -6.05 -5.61 23.30
CA ASN A 187 -7.05 -4.82 24.04
C ASN A 187 -6.49 -4.01 25.24
N CYS A 188 -5.21 -3.60 25.20
CA CYS A 188 -4.65 -2.69 26.21
C CYS A 188 -4.63 -1.24 25.72
N ALA A 189 -5.52 -0.39 26.26
CA ALA A 189 -5.53 1.04 26.01
C ALA A 189 -4.65 1.78 27.05
N CYS A 190 -3.41 2.11 26.70
CA CYS A 190 -2.46 2.77 27.61
C CYS A 190 -2.75 4.28 27.75
N ILE A 191 -3.56 4.67 28.73
CA ILE A 191 -3.74 6.08 29.11
C ILE A 191 -2.47 6.55 29.86
N ARG A 192 -1.76 7.53 29.30
CA ARG A 192 -0.62 8.19 29.97
C ARG A 192 -1.10 9.37 30.84
N PRO A 193 -1.02 9.32 32.18
CA PRO A 193 -1.11 10.53 32.99
C PRO A 193 0.13 11.41 32.77
N LYS A 194 -0.05 12.74 32.72
CA LYS A 194 1.07 13.69 32.72
C LYS A 194 1.59 13.85 34.16
N GLY A 195 2.80 13.41 34.47
CA GLY A 195 3.43 13.71 35.77
C GLY A 195 4.69 12.92 36.10
N HIS A 196 4.66 11.59 36.00
CA HIS A 196 5.73 10.72 36.55
C HIS A 196 6.32 9.75 35.51
N PRO A 197 7.66 9.71 35.34
CA PRO A 197 8.35 8.67 34.58
C PRO A 197 8.67 7.47 35.50
N GLY A 198 7.90 6.38 35.39
CA GLY A 198 8.26 5.11 36.06
C GLY A 198 7.16 4.05 36.08
N GLU A 199 5.91 4.44 36.33
CA GLU A 199 4.87 3.48 36.73
C GLU A 199 3.75 3.33 35.68
N CYS A 200 3.79 2.22 34.94
CA CYS A 200 2.66 1.76 34.13
C CYS A 200 1.66 1.01 35.01
N ASN A 201 0.67 1.72 35.57
CA ASN A 201 -0.33 1.11 36.44
C ASN A 201 -1.40 0.36 35.62
N CYS A 202 -1.21 -0.94 35.42
CA CYS A 202 -2.09 -1.82 34.65
C CYS A 202 -3.37 -2.17 35.41
N ALA A 203 -4.37 -1.29 35.36
CA ALA A 203 -5.71 -1.58 35.87
C ALA A 203 -6.36 -2.74 35.09
N TYR A 204 -6.34 -3.94 35.68
CA TYR A 204 -7.09 -5.09 35.17
C TYR A 204 -8.58 -4.80 35.33
N ARG A 205 -9.33 -4.88 34.23
CA ARG A 205 -10.77 -4.59 34.21
C ARG A 205 -11.52 -5.91 34.22
N ASP A 206 -11.84 -6.40 35.42
CA ASP A 206 -12.66 -7.59 35.60
C ASP A 206 -14.00 -7.40 34.88
N GLY A 207 -14.28 -8.30 33.93
CA GLY A 207 -15.60 -8.43 33.33
C GLY A 207 -16.46 -9.28 34.27
N ALA A 208 -17.64 -8.76 34.65
CA ALA A 208 -18.64 -9.56 35.33
C ALA A 208 -19.10 -10.73 34.42
N PRO A 209 -19.48 -11.89 34.98
CA PRO A 209 -20.13 -12.95 34.21
C PRO A 209 -21.48 -12.48 33.70
N GLU A 210 -21.87 -12.97 32.52
CA GLU A 210 -23.26 -12.91 32.04
C GLU A 210 -24.08 -13.99 32.76
N GLU A 211 -25.27 -13.65 33.25
CA GLU A 211 -26.21 -14.60 33.87
C GLU A 211 -27.25 -15.08 32.84
N GLU A 212 -27.41 -16.41 32.78
CA GLU A 212 -28.44 -17.26 32.13
C GLU A 212 -29.16 -16.77 30.84
#